data_AF-A0A3N5UAJ6-F1
#
_entry.id   AF-A0A3N5UAJ6-F1
#
_cell.length_a   1.000
_cell.length_b   1.000
_cell.length_c   1.000
_cell.angle_alpha   90.00
_cell.angle_beta   90.00
_cell.angle_gamma   90.00
#
_symmetry.space_group_name_H-M   'P 1'
#
loop_
_entity.id
_entity.type
_entity.pdbx_description
1 polymer ?
#
loop_
_entity_poly.entity_id
_entity_poly.type
_entity_poly.pdbx_seq_one_letter_code
_entity_poly.pdbx_strand_id
1 'polypeptide(L)'
;MTYGDYWRVLHADFGRLYAAMPRPGVWAFLRTAHAIRFRYVFWFRTVGFTHSRPLLRYLVYPVVRLIHRHWCFHYGIEIPWNTQIGPGLLIGHVGGIVVSCLAKIG
;
A
#
# COMPACT_ATOMS: atom_id res chain seq x y z
N MET A 1 -14.39 -2.82 -3.01
CA MET A 1 -13.42 -3.92 -2.79
C MET A 1 -13.94 -4.82 -1.67
N THR A 2 -14.04 -6.13 -1.88
CA THR A 2 -14.44 -7.03 -0.78
C THR A 2 -13.30 -7.21 0.21
N TYR A 3 -13.58 -7.79 1.38
CA TYR A 3 -12.53 -8.08 2.38
C TYR A 3 -11.56 -9.15 1.88
N GLY A 4 -12.07 -10.16 1.18
CA GLY A 4 -11.25 -11.19 0.54
C GLY A 4 -10.34 -10.60 -0.53
N ASP A 5 -10.86 -9.70 -1.38
CA ASP A 5 -10.05 -9.01 -2.39
C ASP A 5 -8.94 -8.16 -1.75
N TYR A 6 -9.25 -7.47 -0.64
CA TYR A 6 -8.28 -6.67 0.11
C TYR A 6 -7.12 -7.53 0.58
N TRP A 7 -7.41 -8.64 1.26
CA TRP A 7 -6.38 -9.55 1.75
C TRP A 7 -5.58 -10.20 0.64
N ARG A 8 -6.24 -10.57 -0.47
CA ARG A 8 -5.56 -11.14 -1.64
C ARG A 8 -4.53 -10.16 -2.21
N VAL A 9 -4.92 -8.90 -2.40
CA VAL A 9 -4.02 -7.85 -2.93
C VAL A 9 -2.88 -7.58 -1.95
N LEU A 10 -3.19 -7.44 -0.66
CA LEU A 10 -2.18 -7.17 0.36
C LEU A 10 -1.16 -8.30 0.48
N HIS A 11 -1.63 -9.55 0.42
CA HIS A 11 -0.78 -10.74 0.47
C HIS A 11 0.12 -10.82 -0.78
N ALA A 12 -0.39 -10.47 -1.96
CA ALA A 12 0.41 -10.40 -3.17
C ALA A 12 1.50 -9.31 -3.10
N ASP A 13 1.15 -8.11 -2.60
CA ASP A 13 2.10 -7.01 -2.41
C ASP A 13 3.19 -7.38 -1.39
N PHE A 14 2.79 -7.94 -0.24
CA PHE A 14 3.72 -8.41 0.79
C PHE A 14 4.62 -9.53 0.27
N GLY A 15 4.04 -10.50 -0.44
CA GLY A 15 4.78 -11.62 -1.02
C GLY A 15 5.88 -11.18 -1.98
N ARG A 16 5.61 -10.16 -2.82
CA ARG A 16 6.63 -9.57 -3.71
C ARG A 16 7.77 -8.92 -2.94
N LEU A 17 7.47 -8.17 -1.89
CA LEU A 17 8.48 -7.55 -1.03
C LEU A 17 9.30 -8.57 -0.24
N TYR A 18 8.64 -9.60 0.29
CA TYR A 18 9.28 -10.68 1.03
C TYR A 18 10.17 -11.53 0.12
N ALA A 19 9.75 -11.84 -1.10
CA ALA A 19 10.54 -12.57 -2.08
C ALA A 19 11.80 -11.82 -2.53
N ALA A 20 11.84 -10.48 -2.40
CA ALA A 20 13.03 -9.69 -2.67
C ALA A 20 14.09 -9.76 -1.55
N MET A 21 13.80 -10.41 -0.41
CA MET A 21 14.77 -10.61 0.68
C MET A 21 15.77 -11.72 0.34
N PRO A 22 17.07 -11.56 0.68
CA PRO A 22 18.09 -12.57 0.40
C PRO A 22 17.90 -13.92 1.11
N ARG A 23 17.25 -13.93 2.28
CA ARG A 23 17.04 -15.14 3.08
C ARG A 23 15.64 -15.14 3.70
N PRO A 24 14.78 -16.14 3.42
CA PRO A 24 13.48 -16.25 4.05
C PRO A 24 13.62 -16.69 5.53
N GLY A 25 12.72 -16.20 6.38
CA GLY A 25 12.68 -16.51 7.81
C GLY A 25 11.83 -15.51 8.60
N VAL A 26 11.55 -15.82 9.87
CA VAL A 26 10.73 -14.96 10.76
C VAL A 26 11.31 -13.54 10.86
N TRP A 27 12.63 -13.41 10.95
CA TRP A 27 13.29 -12.11 10.97
C TRP A 27 13.12 -11.33 9.66
N ALA A 28 13.17 -12.01 8.51
CA ALA A 28 12.92 -11.39 7.23
C ALA A 28 11.45 -10.98 7.09
N PHE A 29 10.53 -11.78 7.62
CA PHE A 29 9.11 -11.46 7.65
C PHE A 29 8.85 -10.19 8.47
N LEU A 30 9.34 -10.14 9.71
CA LEU A 30 9.19 -8.97 10.58
C LEU A 30 9.85 -7.73 9.97
N ARG A 31 11.05 -7.88 9.40
CA ARG A 31 11.73 -6.78 8.70
C ARG A 31 10.93 -6.27 7.51
N THR A 32 10.31 -7.17 6.74
CA THR A 32 9.46 -6.81 5.60
C THR A 32 8.19 -6.10 6.07
N ALA A 33 7.56 -6.59 7.12
CA ALA A 33 6.36 -5.98 7.71
C ALA A 33 6.65 -4.55 8.25
N HIS A 34 7.84 -4.34 8.83
CA HIS A 34 8.29 -3.03 9.29
C HIS A 34 9.00 -2.19 8.22
N ALA A 35 9.18 -2.70 7.00
CA ALA A 35 9.86 -1.98 5.95
C ALA A 35 9.05 -0.75 5.51
N ILE A 36 9.74 0.38 5.36
CA ILE A 36 9.20 1.65 4.84
C ILE A 36 8.29 1.43 3.62
N ARG A 37 8.78 0.64 2.66
CA ARG A 37 8.12 0.32 1.38
C ARG A 37 6.81 -0.42 1.60
N PHE A 38 6.79 -1.39 2.51
CA PHE A 38 5.56 -2.13 2.82
C PHE A 38 4.57 -1.25 3.58
N ARG A 39 5.03 -0.45 4.55
CA ARG A 39 4.16 0.48 5.29
C ARG A 39 3.43 1.42 4.35
N TYR A 40 4.12 2.00 3.38
CA TYR A 40 3.50 2.84 2.37
C TYR A 40 2.44 2.06 1.56
N VAL A 41 2.81 0.92 0.98
CA VAL A 41 1.90 0.11 0.15
C VAL A 41 0.68 -0.36 0.95
N PHE A 42 0.88 -0.77 2.20
CA PHE A 42 -0.18 -1.14 3.12
C PHE A 42 -1.19 0.00 3.25
N TRP A 43 -0.75 1.20 3.65
CA TRP A 43 -1.64 2.35 3.83
C TRP A 43 -2.32 2.79 2.54
N PHE A 44 -1.63 2.69 1.39
CA PHE A 44 -2.21 2.91 0.07
C PHE A 44 -3.36 1.94 -0.24
N ARG A 45 -3.22 0.64 0.05
CA ARG A 45 -4.32 -0.34 -0.10
C ARG A 45 -5.44 -0.10 0.91
N THR A 46 -5.10 0.22 2.15
CA THR A 46 -6.07 0.44 3.23
C THR A 46 -6.95 1.67 2.97
N VAL A 47 -6.40 2.76 2.42
CA VAL A 47 -7.21 3.94 2.07
C VAL A 47 -8.22 3.63 0.96
N GLY A 48 -7.83 2.85 -0.06
CA GLY A 48 -8.74 2.40 -1.11
C GLY A 48 -9.84 1.47 -0.57
N PHE A 49 -9.47 0.55 0.33
CA PHE A 49 -10.42 -0.36 0.99
C PHE A 49 -11.46 0.40 1.82
N THR A 50 -11.00 1.29 2.71
CA THR A 50 -11.86 2.05 3.62
C THR A 50 -12.77 3.03 2.89
N HIS A 51 -12.30 3.65 1.81
CA HIS A 51 -13.14 4.48 0.95
C HIS A 51 -14.25 3.66 0.26
N SER A 52 -13.99 2.40 -0.10
CA SER A 52 -14.94 1.56 -0.83
C SER A 52 -16.11 1.03 0.01
N ARG A 53 -16.14 1.28 1.33
CA ARG A 53 -17.21 0.83 2.24
C ARG A 53 -17.91 2.00 2.92
N PRO A 54 -19.25 2.04 2.91
CA PRO A 54 -19.99 3.20 3.42
C PRO A 54 -19.69 3.51 4.89
N LEU A 55 -19.72 2.51 5.78
CA LEU A 55 -19.46 2.73 7.21
C LEU A 55 -18.01 3.18 7.48
N LEU A 56 -17.03 2.50 6.87
CA LEU A 56 -15.61 2.83 7.06
C LEU A 56 -15.24 4.18 6.43
N ARG A 57 -15.95 4.60 5.38
CA ARG A 57 -15.72 5.87 4.70
C ARG A 57 -15.95 7.09 5.59
N TYR A 58 -16.89 7.00 6.53
CA TYR A 58 -17.17 8.12 7.44
C TYR A 58 -16.34 8.05 8.72
N LEU A 59 -16.09 6.84 9.25
CA LEU A 59 -15.41 6.67 10.53
C LEU A 59 -13.88 6.56 10.41
N VAL A 60 -13.39 5.77 9.45
CA VAL A 60 -11.99 5.30 9.42
C VAL A 60 -11.20 5.97 8.30
N TYR A 61 -11.81 6.17 7.13
CA TYR A 61 -11.16 6.75 5.96
C TYR A 61 -10.49 8.12 6.21
N PRO A 62 -11.06 9.07 6.97
CA PRO A 62 -10.39 10.35 7.23
C PRO A 62 -9.03 10.15 7.90
N VAL A 63 -8.97 9.28 8.91
CA VAL A 63 -7.74 8.96 9.65
C VAL A 63 -6.75 8.25 8.74
N VAL A 64 -7.21 7.22 8.02
CA VAL A 64 -6.36 6.44 7.11
C VAL A 64 -5.80 7.31 5.97
N ARG A 65 -6.60 8.25 5.45
CA ARG A 65 -6.17 9.20 4.43
C ARG A 65 -5.09 10.15 4.95
N LEU A 66 -5.20 10.61 6.20
CA LEU A 66 -4.15 11.42 6.83
C LEU A 66 -2.86 10.63 6.99
N ILE A 67 -2.94 9.37 7.44
CA ILE A 67 -1.76 8.49 7.57
C ILE A 67 -1.13 8.24 6.20
N HIS A 68 -1.91 7.92 5.18
CA HIS A 68 -1.42 7.75 3.81
C HIS A 68 -0.70 9.02 3.32
N ARG A 69 -1.32 10.19 3.50
CA ARG A 69 -0.73 11.48 3.09
C ARG A 69 0.55 11.80 3.85
N HIS A 70 0.61 11.48 5.15
CA HIS A 70 1.84 11.61 5.93
C HIS A 70 2.97 10.78 5.32
N TRP A 71 2.71 9.52 4.95
CA TRP A 71 3.72 8.68 4.29
C TRP A 71 4.06 9.14 2.87
N CYS A 72 3.11 9.68 2.11
CA CYS A 72 3.39 10.31 0.81
C CYS A 72 4.44 11.42 0.96
N PHE A 73 4.25 12.32 1.92
CA PHE A 73 5.20 13.41 2.17
C PHE A 73 6.52 12.91 2.73
N HIS A 74 6.49 12.02 3.73
CA HIS A 74 7.69 11.54 4.39
C HIS A 74 8.61 10.73 3.45
N TYR A 75 8.03 10.04 2.46
CA TYR A 75 8.77 9.21 1.51
C TYR A 75 8.93 9.85 0.12
N GLY A 76 8.36 11.03 -0.12
CA GLY A 76 8.38 11.68 -1.44
C GLY A 76 7.72 10.82 -2.53
N ILE A 77 6.60 10.17 -2.20
CA ILE A 77 5.84 9.29 -3.10
C ILE A 77 4.44 9.87 -3.29
N GLU A 78 4.14 10.29 -4.51
CA GLU A 78 2.86 10.86 -4.92
C GLU A 78 2.08 9.86 -5.78
N ILE A 79 1.49 8.85 -5.13
CA ILE A 79 0.49 7.97 -5.75
C ILE A 79 -0.86 8.31 -5.12
N PRO A 80 -1.79 8.91 -5.88
CA PRO A 80 -3.14 9.17 -5.41
C PRO A 80 -3.85 7.88 -5.01
N TRP A 81 -4.58 7.89 -3.90
CA TRP A 81 -5.28 6.71 -3.35
C TRP A 81 -6.30 6.07 -4.31
N ASN A 82 -6.80 6.85 -5.28
CA ASN A 82 -7.78 6.41 -6.28
C ASN A 82 -7.13 5.84 -7.55
N THR A 83 -5.80 5.80 -7.62
CA THR A 83 -5.06 5.21 -8.75
C THR A 83 -5.36 3.72 -8.85
N GLN A 84 -5.61 3.23 -10.06
CA GLN A 84 -5.94 1.82 -10.28
C GLN A 84 -4.64 1.02 -10.42
N ILE A 85 -4.24 0.32 -9.36
CA ILE A 85 -3.04 -0.51 -9.35
C ILE A 85 -3.42 -1.96 -9.04
N GLY A 86 -3.02 -2.91 -9.90
CA GLY A 86 -3.19 -4.35 -9.73
C GLY A 86 -2.40 -4.92 -8.54
N PRO A 87 -2.61 -6.20 -8.18
CA PRO A 87 -1.89 -6.85 -7.08
C PRO A 87 -0.40 -7.03 -7.38
N GLY A 88 0.42 -7.06 -6.33
CA GLY A 88 1.87 -7.25 -6.46
C GLY A 88 2.66 -5.95 -6.65
N LEU A 89 2.14 -4.82 -6.15
CA LEU A 89 2.81 -3.53 -6.16
C LEU A 89 4.11 -3.60 -5.35
N LEU A 90 5.24 -3.45 -6.04
CA LEU A 90 6.57 -3.39 -5.47
C LEU A 90 7.19 -2.02 -5.75
N ILE A 91 7.47 -1.26 -4.69
CA ILE A 91 8.14 0.04 -4.81
C ILE A 91 9.65 -0.19 -4.77
N GLY A 92 10.35 0.15 -5.85
CA GLY A 92 11.79 -0.12 -6.08
C GLY A 92 12.78 0.76 -5.28
N HIS A 93 12.35 1.95 -4.87
CA HIS A 93 13.17 2.94 -4.16
C HIS A 93 12.25 3.92 -3.42
N VAL A 94 12.82 4.78 -2.58
CA VAL A 94 12.09 5.85 -1.88
C VAL A 94 12.40 7.18 -2.56
N GLY A 95 11.40 8.04 -2.71
CA GLY A 95 11.52 9.38 -3.28
C GLY A 95 11.34 9.45 -4.79
N GLY A 96 10.74 10.55 -5.27
CA GLY A 96 10.66 10.90 -6.69
C GLY A 96 9.63 10.10 -7.51
N ILE A 97 8.74 9.35 -6.85
CA ILE A 97 7.72 8.54 -7.51
C ILE A 97 6.44 9.37 -7.63
N VAL A 98 6.02 9.69 -8.84
CA VAL A 98 4.76 10.40 -9.12
C VAL A 98 3.93 9.56 -10.09
N VAL A 99 2.69 9.26 -9.72
CA VAL A 99 1.76 8.51 -10.56
C VAL A 99 0.47 9.32 -10.70
N SER A 100 -0.02 9.44 -11.93
CA SER A 100 -1.29 10.12 -12.21
C SER A 100 -2.47 9.40 -11.56
N CYS A 101 -3.45 10.15 -11.05
CA CYS A 101 -4.69 9.58 -10.51
C CYS A 101 -5.54 8.84 -11.55
N LEU A 102 -5.31 9.10 -12.84
CA LEU A 102 -5.97 8.42 -13.97
C LEU A 102 -5.19 7.20 -14.46
N ALA A 103 -3.98 6.97 -13.93
CA ALA A 103 -3.17 5.84 -14.34
C ALA A 103 -3.84 4.52 -13.96
N LYS A 104 -3.68 3.55 -14.86
CA LYS A 104 -4.04 2.14 -14.65
C LYS A 104 -2.77 1.32 -14.83
N ILE A 105 -2.36 0.63 -13.78
CA ILE A 105 -1.13 -0.17 -13.71
C ILE A 105 -1.55 -1.58 -13.28
N GLY A 106 -1.33 -2.61 -14.09
CA GLY A 106 -1.77 -3.97 -13.75
C GLY A 106 -1.42 -4.98 -14.81
#